data_AF-A0A671LB48-F1
#
_entry.id   AF-A0A671LB48-F1
#
_cell.length_a   1.000
_cell.length_b   1.000
_cell.length_c   1.000
_cell.angle_alpha   90.00
_cell.angle_beta   90.00
_cell.angle_gamma   90.00
#
_symmetry.space_group_name_H-M   'P 1'
#
loop_
_entity.id
_entity.type
_entity.pdbx_description
1 polymer ?
#
loop_
_entity_poly.entity_id
_entity_poly.type
_entity_poly.pdbx_seq_one_letter_code
_entity_poly.pdbx_strand_id
1 'polypeptide(L)'
;MNLKKSRSVGAASPRNGLGKQDAESRRKRKVAEITQALNRTPVDVAALRRMAISEGGLLSDEIRRQVWPRLLNVSVENIPEQLEPVDRDSNKDFNQVLLDVQRSLRRFPPGMPDEQREGLQEELINIILRVLVKNPQLHYYQGYHDIVVTFLLVLEERLATALVEKLSTHHLRDFMDPTMDNTKHILNYLMPIIERVNPEVYDFMQQAEVGTIFALSWLITWFGHVLSDFRHVVRLYDFFLACHPLMPIYFAAVIVLHREEEVLDCECDMAMMHHLLSRIPEDLPYETLISRAGDLFVQFPPSELARERSQLMAVSTFKDFELASTQQRPDTVLHQRRKEQQQRTLEAQRGTVAVVQPTARRLMRLAVMGLTVALGAAALAVVNSALEWAPKLDLLFP
;
A
#
# COMPACT_ATOMS: atom_id res chain seq x y z
N MET A 1 -12.11 4.32 -80.77
CA MET A 1 -13.45 3.96 -80.26
C MET A 1 -13.31 3.53 -78.80
N ASN A 2 -13.82 4.38 -77.91
CA ASN A 2 -13.81 4.18 -76.45
C ASN A 2 -14.96 3.25 -76.04
N LEU A 3 -14.67 2.17 -75.30
CA LEU A 3 -15.68 1.37 -74.60
C LEU A 3 -15.42 1.47 -73.09
N LYS A 4 -16.45 1.98 -72.40
CA LYS A 4 -16.49 2.44 -71.01
C LYS A 4 -16.34 1.28 -70.01
N LYS A 5 -15.48 1.46 -69.01
CA LYS A 5 -15.48 0.70 -67.74
C LYS A 5 -16.69 1.10 -66.90
N SER A 6 -17.50 0.14 -66.48
CA SER A 6 -18.56 0.34 -65.48
C SER A 6 -17.95 0.50 -64.08
N ARG A 7 -18.17 1.65 -63.45
CA ARG A 7 -17.91 1.85 -62.02
C ARG A 7 -19.05 1.20 -61.23
N SER A 8 -18.74 0.21 -60.40
CA SER A 8 -19.63 -0.20 -59.32
C SER A 8 -19.61 0.87 -58.23
N VAL A 9 -20.75 1.47 -57.96
CA VAL A 9 -20.96 2.38 -56.84
C VAL A 9 -21.28 1.50 -55.64
N GLY A 10 -20.33 1.36 -54.71
CA GLY A 10 -20.56 0.71 -53.43
C GLY A 10 -21.57 1.52 -52.62
N ALA A 11 -22.70 0.90 -52.31
CA ALA A 11 -23.71 1.46 -51.41
C ALA A 11 -23.13 1.53 -49.98
N ALA A 12 -22.88 2.75 -49.49
CA ALA A 12 -22.59 2.98 -48.09
C ALA A 12 -23.85 2.64 -47.26
N SER A 13 -23.72 1.67 -46.36
CA SER A 13 -24.80 1.24 -45.47
C SER A 13 -25.20 2.36 -44.49
N PRO A 14 -26.49 2.75 -44.39
CA PRO A 14 -26.94 3.86 -43.52
C PRO A 14 -26.86 3.56 -42.01
N ARG A 15 -26.66 2.30 -41.62
CA ARG A 15 -26.72 1.85 -40.22
C ARG A 15 -25.60 2.40 -39.33
N ASN A 16 -24.43 2.73 -39.90
CA ASN A 16 -23.30 3.25 -39.12
C ASN A 16 -23.44 4.73 -38.69
N GLY A 17 -24.35 5.49 -39.29
CA GLY A 17 -24.57 6.90 -38.95
C GLY A 17 -25.48 7.10 -37.74
N LEU A 18 -26.53 6.28 -37.63
CA LEU A 18 -27.55 6.38 -36.58
C LEU A 18 -26.99 6.04 -35.18
N GLY A 19 -26.18 4.99 -35.06
CA GLY A 19 -25.56 4.60 -33.78
C GLY A 19 -24.52 5.60 -33.26
N LYS A 20 -23.79 6.28 -34.17
CA LYS A 20 -22.82 7.32 -33.79
C LYS A 20 -23.49 8.61 -33.31
N GLN A 21 -24.59 9.01 -33.95
CA GLN A 21 -25.37 10.18 -33.53
C GLN A 21 -26.02 9.96 -32.15
N ASP A 22 -26.52 8.75 -31.88
CA ASP A 22 -27.08 8.39 -30.59
C ASP A 22 -26.03 8.36 -29.46
N ALA A 23 -24.84 7.80 -29.72
CA ALA A 23 -23.74 7.79 -28.76
C ALA A 23 -23.25 9.21 -28.40
N GLU A 24 -23.11 10.09 -29.40
CA GLU A 24 -22.71 11.48 -29.14
C GLU A 24 -23.81 12.26 -28.40
N SER A 25 -25.08 11.98 -28.66
CA SER A 25 -26.21 12.55 -27.91
C SER A 25 -26.18 12.11 -26.44
N ARG A 26 -25.99 10.81 -26.17
CA ARG A 26 -25.82 10.27 -24.82
C ARG A 26 -24.64 10.90 -24.09
N ARG A 27 -23.50 11.05 -24.77
CA ARG A 27 -22.30 11.72 -24.23
C ARG A 27 -22.59 13.16 -23.83
N LYS A 28 -23.20 13.95 -24.71
CA LYS A 28 -23.57 15.35 -24.44
C LYS A 28 -24.53 15.48 -23.27
N ARG A 29 -25.54 14.61 -23.19
CA ARG A 29 -26.48 14.57 -22.07
C ARG A 29 -25.76 14.27 -20.76
N LYS A 30 -24.87 13.28 -20.73
CA LYS A 30 -24.09 12.92 -19.55
C LYS A 30 -23.20 14.08 -19.07
N VAL A 31 -22.52 14.78 -19.99
CA VAL A 31 -21.74 15.98 -19.65
C VAL A 31 -22.64 17.06 -19.03
N ALA A 32 -23.82 17.33 -19.62
CA ALA A 32 -24.75 18.31 -19.07
C ALA A 32 -25.25 17.96 -17.67
N GLU A 33 -25.55 16.68 -17.41
CA GLU A 33 -25.96 16.19 -16.08
C GLU A 33 -24.82 16.34 -15.05
N ILE A 34 -23.57 16.04 -15.42
CA ILE A 34 -22.40 16.24 -14.55
C ILE A 34 -22.20 17.73 -14.24
N THR A 35 -22.24 18.60 -15.26
CA THR A 35 -22.11 20.05 -15.07
C THR A 35 -23.24 20.60 -14.18
N GLN A 36 -24.46 20.12 -14.37
CA GLN A 36 -25.58 20.50 -13.51
C GLN A 36 -25.35 20.08 -12.05
N ALA A 37 -24.84 18.86 -11.82
CA ALA A 37 -24.53 18.37 -10.48
C ALA A 37 -23.41 19.16 -9.79
N LEU A 38 -22.39 19.58 -10.55
CA LEU A 38 -21.29 20.44 -10.07
C LEU A 38 -21.75 21.86 -9.72
N ASN A 39 -22.71 22.42 -10.46
CA ASN A 39 -23.18 23.79 -10.27
C ASN A 39 -24.25 23.94 -9.17
N ARG A 40 -24.74 22.83 -8.58
CA ARG A 40 -25.68 22.86 -7.46
C ARG A 40 -25.00 23.29 -6.16
N THR A 41 -25.75 23.94 -5.26
CA THR A 41 -25.28 24.33 -3.92
C THR A 41 -26.21 23.75 -2.85
N PRO A 42 -25.76 22.77 -2.04
CA PRO A 42 -24.46 22.09 -2.11
C PRO A 42 -24.33 21.21 -3.37
N VAL A 43 -23.08 20.89 -3.75
CA VAL A 43 -22.77 20.04 -4.90
C VAL A 43 -23.47 18.69 -4.77
N ASP A 44 -24.10 18.20 -5.84
CA ASP A 44 -24.82 16.92 -5.83
C ASP A 44 -23.86 15.73 -6.02
N VAL A 45 -23.11 15.41 -4.96
CA VAL A 45 -22.12 14.32 -4.95
C VAL A 45 -22.78 12.96 -5.26
N ALA A 46 -24.05 12.77 -4.90
CA ALA A 46 -24.78 11.54 -5.20
C ALA A 46 -25.01 11.39 -6.72
N ALA A 47 -25.38 12.46 -7.42
CA ALA A 47 -25.44 12.45 -8.89
C ALA A 47 -24.08 12.18 -9.52
N LEU A 48 -23.01 12.81 -9.01
CA LEU A 48 -21.65 12.58 -9.51
C LEU A 48 -21.20 11.12 -9.34
N ARG A 49 -21.50 10.48 -8.20
CA ARG A 49 -21.26 9.05 -8.00
C ARG A 49 -22.01 8.19 -9.01
N ARG A 50 -23.30 8.46 -9.25
CA ARG A 50 -24.08 7.73 -10.27
C ARG A 50 -23.49 7.89 -11.67
N MET A 51 -22.98 9.07 -12.02
CA MET A 51 -22.35 9.32 -13.31
C MET A 51 -20.99 8.62 -13.46
N ALA A 52 -20.20 8.55 -12.39
CA ALA A 52 -18.93 7.83 -12.38
C ALA A 52 -19.11 6.31 -12.45
N ILE A 53 -20.19 5.77 -11.86
CA ILE A 53 -20.53 4.34 -11.93
C ILE A 53 -21.09 3.96 -13.29
N SER A 54 -21.98 4.78 -13.87
CA SER A 54 -22.65 4.47 -15.14
C SER A 54 -21.70 4.38 -16.34
N GLU A 55 -22.16 3.71 -17.39
CA GLU A 55 -21.40 3.39 -18.62
C GLU A 55 -20.53 4.57 -19.10
N GLY A 56 -19.24 4.31 -19.32
CA GLY A 56 -18.25 5.29 -19.78
C GLY A 56 -17.70 6.24 -18.71
N GLY A 57 -18.16 6.16 -17.45
CA GLY A 57 -17.61 6.92 -16.33
C GLY A 57 -17.68 8.45 -16.53
N LEU A 58 -16.64 9.17 -16.15
CA LEU A 58 -16.60 10.63 -16.18
C LEU A 58 -16.18 11.25 -17.52
N LEU A 59 -15.97 10.41 -18.55
CA LEU A 59 -15.75 10.77 -19.96
C LEU A 59 -14.43 11.49 -20.30
N SER A 60 -13.95 12.43 -19.49
CA SER A 60 -12.72 13.19 -19.78
C SER A 60 -11.96 13.62 -18.53
N ASP A 61 -10.66 13.88 -18.69
CA ASP A 61 -9.79 14.28 -17.58
C ASP A 61 -10.15 15.66 -17.03
N GLU A 62 -10.65 16.58 -17.86
CA GLU A 62 -11.12 17.90 -17.40
C GLU A 62 -12.32 17.78 -16.45
N ILE A 63 -13.19 16.79 -16.69
CA ILE A 63 -14.30 16.49 -15.78
C ILE A 63 -13.76 15.82 -14.51
N ARG A 64 -12.82 14.87 -14.64
CA ARG A 64 -12.22 14.17 -13.49
C ARG A 64 -11.52 15.13 -12.53
N ARG A 65 -10.80 16.13 -13.04
CA ARG A 65 -10.18 17.20 -12.24
C ARG A 65 -11.17 17.94 -11.35
N GLN A 66 -12.44 18.05 -11.77
CA GLN A 66 -13.50 18.70 -11.00
C GLN A 66 -14.25 17.72 -10.09
N VAL A 67 -14.43 16.47 -10.53
CA VAL A 67 -15.31 15.50 -9.87
C VAL A 67 -14.57 14.62 -8.85
N TRP A 68 -13.37 14.12 -9.15
CA TRP A 68 -12.62 13.25 -8.23
C TRP A 68 -12.41 13.87 -6.84
N PRO A 69 -12.09 15.18 -6.71
CA PRO A 69 -11.99 15.81 -5.39
C PRO A 69 -13.30 15.74 -4.60
N ARG A 70 -14.45 15.84 -5.29
CA ARG A 70 -15.77 15.75 -4.66
C ARG A 70 -16.11 14.32 -4.23
N LEU A 71 -15.70 13.32 -5.02
CA LEU A 71 -15.88 11.91 -4.67
C LEU A 71 -15.08 11.53 -3.42
N LEU A 72 -13.86 12.05 -3.29
CA LEU A 72 -12.97 11.85 -2.14
C LEU A 72 -13.22 12.80 -0.97
N ASN A 73 -14.20 13.71 -1.10
CA ASN A 73 -14.51 14.74 -0.11
C ASN A 73 -13.29 15.60 0.28
N VAL A 74 -12.52 16.03 -0.72
CA VAL A 74 -11.39 16.94 -0.59
C VAL A 74 -11.82 18.35 -1.00
N SER A 75 -11.62 19.33 -0.12
CA SER A 75 -11.84 20.73 -0.45
C SER A 75 -10.67 21.27 -1.26
N VAL A 76 -10.93 21.64 -2.52
CA VAL A 76 -9.91 22.19 -3.43
C VAL A 76 -9.38 23.54 -2.93
N GLU A 77 -10.22 24.30 -2.23
CA GLU A 77 -9.87 25.60 -1.63
C GLU A 77 -8.82 25.47 -0.51
N ASN A 78 -8.75 24.32 0.14
CA ASN A 78 -7.82 24.06 1.23
C ASN A 78 -6.46 23.52 0.74
N ILE A 79 -6.30 23.30 -0.57
CA ILE A 79 -5.06 22.81 -1.13
C ILE A 79 -4.09 24.00 -1.27
N PRO A 80 -2.90 23.97 -0.65
CA PRO A 80 -1.92 25.03 -0.77
C PRO A 80 -1.62 25.36 -2.24
N GLU A 81 -1.36 26.63 -2.54
CA GLU A 81 -0.94 27.05 -3.90
C GLU A 81 0.46 26.55 -4.24
N GLN A 82 1.34 26.51 -3.24
CA GLN A 82 2.71 25.99 -3.36
C GLN A 82 2.87 24.76 -2.47
N LEU A 83 3.47 23.72 -3.03
CA LEU A 83 3.81 22.51 -2.27
C LEU A 83 5.13 22.71 -1.55
N GLU A 84 5.18 22.30 -0.28
CA GLU A 84 6.41 22.28 0.51
C GLU A 84 7.50 21.45 -0.23
N PRO A 85 8.76 21.92 -0.22
CA PRO A 85 9.88 21.14 -0.72
C PRO A 85 9.99 19.81 0.02
N VAL A 86 10.38 18.76 -0.69
CA VAL A 86 10.60 17.44 -0.11
C VAL A 86 12.08 17.28 0.19
N ASP A 87 12.40 17.01 1.45
CA ASP A 87 13.72 16.49 1.79
C ASP A 87 13.79 15.00 1.41
N ARG A 88 14.48 14.74 0.29
CA ARG A 88 14.64 13.39 -0.27
C ARG A 88 15.65 12.57 0.53
N ASP A 89 16.70 13.21 1.04
CA ASP A 89 17.83 12.54 1.66
C ASP A 89 17.49 11.99 3.05
N SER A 90 16.54 12.62 3.75
CA SER A 90 16.04 12.12 5.04
C SER A 90 14.97 11.04 4.92
N ASN A 91 14.44 10.78 3.72
CA ASN A 91 13.38 9.79 3.54
C ASN A 91 13.94 8.39 3.30
N LYS A 92 13.66 7.47 4.23
CA LYS A 92 14.09 6.06 4.19
C LYS A 92 13.64 5.32 2.92
N ASP A 93 12.52 5.73 2.32
CA ASP A 93 11.89 5.05 1.19
C ASP A 93 12.34 5.65 -0.17
N PHE A 94 13.12 6.75 -0.18
CA PHE A 94 13.50 7.46 -1.41
C PHE A 94 14.14 6.56 -2.46
N ASN A 95 15.14 5.77 -2.08
CA ASN A 95 15.83 4.87 -3.02
C ASN A 95 14.89 3.84 -3.64
N GLN A 96 13.96 3.30 -2.86
CA GLN A 96 12.99 2.32 -3.35
C GLN A 96 11.99 2.98 -4.31
N VAL A 97 11.49 4.17 -3.96
CA VAL A 97 10.59 4.95 -4.81
C VAL A 97 11.26 5.30 -6.13
N LEU A 98 12.51 5.76 -6.10
CA LEU A 98 13.28 6.08 -7.32
C LEU A 98 13.40 4.88 -8.26
N LEU A 99 13.79 3.72 -7.73
CA LEU A 99 13.92 2.48 -8.51
C LEU A 99 12.59 2.02 -9.12
N ASP A 100 11.49 2.19 -8.38
CA ASP A 100 10.16 1.82 -8.85
C ASP A 100 9.67 2.76 -9.96
N VAL A 101 9.84 4.07 -9.78
CA VAL A 101 9.46 5.08 -10.77
C VAL A 101 10.25 4.92 -12.06
N GLN A 102 11.55 4.60 -11.99
CA GLN A 102 12.37 4.30 -13.16
C GLN A 102 11.89 3.06 -13.93
N ARG A 103 11.29 2.08 -13.25
CA ARG A 103 10.74 0.87 -13.88
C ARG A 103 9.33 1.08 -14.49
N SER A 104 8.68 2.19 -14.19
CA SER A 104 7.29 2.48 -14.60
C SER A 104 7.13 3.14 -15.99
N LEU A 105 8.15 3.12 -16.84
CA LEU A 105 8.15 3.80 -18.15
C LEU A 105 6.95 3.47 -19.04
N ARG A 106 6.44 2.23 -18.97
CA ARG A 106 5.29 1.77 -19.76
C ARG A 106 3.97 2.48 -19.42
N ARG A 107 3.92 3.21 -18.29
CA ARG A 107 2.73 3.94 -17.82
C ARG A 107 2.55 5.29 -18.49
N PHE A 108 3.62 5.84 -19.06
CA PHE A 108 3.56 7.12 -19.76
C PHE A 108 3.06 6.92 -21.19
N PRO A 109 2.28 7.87 -21.74
CA PRO A 109 1.79 7.79 -23.11
C PRO A 109 2.93 7.55 -24.13
N PRO A 110 2.73 6.64 -25.10
CA PRO A 110 3.74 6.37 -26.12
C PRO A 110 3.99 7.63 -26.96
N GLY A 111 5.26 8.00 -27.13
CA GLY A 111 5.66 9.19 -27.87
C GLY A 111 5.75 10.48 -27.03
N MET A 112 5.58 10.40 -25.72
CA MET A 112 5.90 11.52 -24.82
C MET A 112 7.40 11.86 -24.90
N PRO A 113 7.78 13.15 -25.03
CA PRO A 113 9.18 13.58 -24.99
C PRO A 113 9.86 13.18 -23.68
N ASP A 114 11.14 12.79 -23.76
CA ASP A 114 11.90 12.33 -22.60
C ASP A 114 12.01 13.39 -21.49
N GLU A 115 12.22 14.65 -21.85
CA GLU A 115 12.28 15.76 -20.89
C GLU A 115 10.95 15.94 -20.11
N GLN A 116 9.82 15.84 -20.82
CA GLN A 116 8.50 15.90 -20.18
C GLN A 116 8.27 14.69 -19.26
N ARG A 117 8.67 13.51 -19.71
CA ARG A 117 8.56 12.27 -18.93
C ARG A 117 9.41 12.32 -17.67
N GLU A 118 10.65 12.77 -17.78
CA GLU A 118 11.56 12.95 -16.64
C GLU A 118 10.99 13.95 -15.64
N GLY A 119 10.43 15.08 -16.11
CA GLY A 119 9.70 16.02 -15.26
C GLY A 119 8.56 15.36 -14.47
N LEU A 120 7.70 14.57 -15.13
CA LEU A 120 6.63 13.84 -14.45
C LEU A 120 7.14 12.75 -13.50
N GLN A 121 8.28 12.11 -13.80
CA GLN A 121 8.90 11.16 -12.88
C GLN A 121 9.39 11.85 -11.60
N GLU A 122 9.98 13.04 -11.72
CA GLU A 122 10.39 13.85 -10.58
C GLU A 122 9.18 14.32 -9.74
N GLU A 123 8.11 14.77 -10.39
CA GLU A 123 6.85 15.11 -9.71
C GLU A 123 6.24 13.89 -9.00
N LEU A 124 6.23 12.73 -9.65
CA LEU A 124 5.73 11.46 -9.08
C LEU A 124 6.49 11.07 -7.81
N ILE A 125 7.83 11.14 -7.85
CA ILE A 125 8.68 10.89 -6.68
C ILE A 125 8.30 11.88 -5.57
N ASN A 126 8.23 13.17 -5.88
CA ASN A 126 7.92 14.19 -4.89
C ASN A 126 6.55 13.96 -4.25
N ILE A 127 5.51 13.62 -5.03
CA ILE A 127 4.17 13.32 -4.49
C ILE A 127 4.22 12.18 -3.48
N ILE A 128 4.84 11.05 -3.85
CA ILE A 128 4.93 9.87 -2.99
C ILE A 128 5.62 10.24 -1.67
N LEU A 129 6.77 10.90 -1.75
CA LEU A 129 7.54 11.27 -0.58
C LEU A 129 6.79 12.30 0.31
N ARG A 130 6.10 13.29 -0.27
CA ARG A 130 5.27 14.23 0.51
C ARG A 130 4.20 13.50 1.33
N VAL A 131 3.51 12.54 0.71
CA VAL A 131 2.47 11.77 1.39
C VAL A 131 3.06 10.97 2.55
N LEU A 132 4.20 10.30 2.34
CA LEU A 132 4.88 9.49 3.37
C LEU A 132 5.44 10.34 4.51
N VAL A 133 6.07 11.48 4.21
CA VAL A 133 6.61 12.40 5.23
C VAL A 133 5.50 12.98 6.10
N LYS A 134 4.39 13.39 5.47
CA LYS A 134 3.23 13.95 6.18
C LYS A 134 2.47 12.91 7.00
N ASN A 135 2.58 11.63 6.62
CA ASN A 135 1.87 10.52 7.25
C ASN A 135 2.85 9.41 7.66
N PRO A 136 3.63 9.60 8.75
CA PRO A 136 4.69 8.68 9.15
C PRO A 136 4.22 7.28 9.54
N GLN A 137 2.91 7.10 9.74
CA GLN A 137 2.26 5.80 9.95
C GLN A 137 2.16 4.96 8.67
N LEU A 138 2.23 5.57 7.49
CA LEU A 138 2.13 4.89 6.21
C LEU A 138 3.49 4.36 5.78
N HIS A 139 3.50 3.14 5.25
CA HIS A 139 4.68 2.45 4.76
C HIS A 139 4.56 2.30 3.25
N TYR A 140 5.62 2.66 2.53
CA TYR A 140 5.67 2.47 1.09
C TYR A 140 5.61 0.97 0.74
N TYR A 141 4.78 0.63 -0.25
CA TYR A 141 4.75 -0.71 -0.84
C TYR A 141 5.01 -0.64 -2.35
N GLN A 142 5.65 -1.67 -2.89
CA GLN A 142 5.93 -1.76 -4.32
C GLN A 142 4.62 -1.92 -5.10
N GLY A 143 4.34 -0.95 -5.97
CA GLY A 143 3.08 -0.82 -6.72
C GLY A 143 2.28 0.42 -6.36
N TYR A 144 2.58 1.09 -5.25
CA TYR A 144 1.92 2.35 -4.88
C TYR A 144 2.11 3.44 -5.96
N HIS A 145 3.30 3.50 -6.57
CA HIS A 145 3.60 4.43 -7.67
C HIS A 145 2.68 4.26 -8.88
N ASP A 146 2.16 3.06 -9.18
CA ASP A 146 1.21 2.84 -10.27
C ASP A 146 -0.12 3.57 -10.01
N ILE A 147 -0.51 3.68 -8.73
CA ILE A 147 -1.67 4.47 -8.35
C ILE A 147 -1.35 5.96 -8.50
N VAL A 148 -0.25 6.42 -7.91
CA VAL A 148 0.11 7.84 -7.90
C VAL A 148 0.33 8.41 -9.30
N VAL A 149 0.98 7.66 -10.21
CA VAL A 149 1.19 8.12 -11.59
C VAL A 149 -0.13 8.29 -12.34
N THR A 150 -1.13 7.43 -12.07
CA THR A 150 -2.46 7.58 -12.68
C THR A 150 -3.13 8.86 -12.21
N PHE A 151 -3.03 9.18 -10.92
CA PHE A 151 -3.50 10.48 -10.42
C PHE A 151 -2.73 11.64 -11.01
N LEU A 152 -1.40 11.56 -11.15
CA LEU A 152 -0.57 12.61 -11.74
C LEU A 152 -0.88 12.88 -13.22
N LEU A 153 -1.12 11.82 -13.99
CA LEU A 153 -1.43 11.97 -15.42
C LEU A 153 -2.81 12.59 -15.65
N VAL A 154 -3.77 12.35 -14.74
CA VAL A 154 -5.13 12.91 -14.82
C VAL A 154 -5.21 14.29 -14.14
N LEU A 155 -4.54 14.43 -13.00
CA LEU A 155 -4.55 15.59 -12.12
C LEU A 155 -3.12 16.11 -11.97
N GLU A 156 -2.92 17.40 -12.20
CA GLU A 156 -1.63 18.06 -11.97
C GLU A 156 -1.10 17.83 -10.53
N GLU A 157 0.22 17.94 -10.33
CA GLU A 157 0.96 17.57 -9.11
C GLU A 157 0.26 17.99 -7.80
N ARG A 158 -0.21 19.24 -7.75
CA ARG A 158 -0.86 19.84 -6.58
C ARG A 158 -2.13 19.12 -6.16
N LEU A 159 -3.00 18.85 -7.12
CA LEU A 159 -4.29 18.18 -6.87
C LEU A 159 -4.06 16.68 -6.65
N ALA A 160 -3.16 16.06 -7.42
CA ALA A 160 -2.75 14.68 -7.23
C ALA A 160 -2.25 14.44 -5.80
N THR A 161 -1.37 15.30 -5.28
CA THR A 161 -0.84 15.19 -3.91
C THR A 161 -1.95 15.13 -2.87
N ALA A 162 -2.90 16.06 -2.92
CA ALA A 162 -3.99 16.12 -1.94
C ALA A 162 -4.94 14.92 -2.03
N LEU A 163 -5.27 14.48 -3.24
CA LEU A 163 -6.19 13.36 -3.45
C LEU A 163 -5.54 12.02 -3.09
N VAL A 164 -4.29 11.83 -3.49
CA VAL A 164 -3.53 10.63 -3.13
C VAL A 164 -3.32 10.57 -1.63
N GLU A 165 -3.01 11.66 -0.95
CA GLU A 165 -2.93 11.69 0.52
C GLU A 165 -4.24 11.20 1.17
N LYS A 166 -5.38 11.74 0.73
CA LYS A 166 -6.70 11.32 1.22
C LYS A 166 -6.96 9.85 0.92
N LEU A 167 -6.59 9.38 -0.27
CA LEU A 167 -6.76 8.00 -0.68
C LEU A 167 -5.91 7.04 0.16
N SER A 168 -4.65 7.41 0.42
CA SER A 168 -3.67 6.62 1.18
C SER A 168 -4.01 6.49 2.65
N THR A 169 -4.66 7.51 3.22
CA THR A 169 -5.14 7.46 4.61
C THR A 169 -6.48 6.72 4.78
N HIS A 170 -7.14 6.33 3.69
CA HIS A 170 -8.48 5.72 3.71
C HIS A 170 -8.53 4.40 2.93
N HIS A 171 -8.51 4.46 1.60
CA HIS A 171 -8.73 3.30 0.74
C HIS A 171 -7.52 2.38 0.66
N LEU A 172 -6.31 2.95 0.67
CA LEU A 172 -5.06 2.20 0.55
C LEU A 172 -4.38 1.99 1.90
N ARG A 173 -4.99 2.46 2.99
CA ARG A 173 -4.40 2.47 4.33
C ARG A 173 -3.88 1.08 4.72
N ASP A 174 -4.71 0.07 4.54
CA ASP A 174 -4.41 -1.31 4.91
C ASP A 174 -3.29 -1.92 4.05
N PHE A 175 -3.06 -1.41 2.84
CA PHE A 175 -1.94 -1.80 1.98
C PHE A 175 -0.62 -1.12 2.39
N MET A 176 -0.71 -0.01 3.13
CA MET A 176 0.42 0.79 3.61
C MET A 176 0.76 0.52 5.07
N ASP A 177 0.29 -0.60 5.62
CA ASP A 177 0.73 -1.07 6.95
C ASP A 177 2.15 -1.66 6.89
N PRO A 178 2.85 -1.75 8.03
CA PRO A 178 4.20 -2.33 8.09
C PRO A 178 4.27 -3.78 7.59
N THR A 179 3.17 -4.52 7.69
CA THR A 179 3.04 -5.90 7.20
C THR A 179 1.87 -6.03 6.23
N MET A 180 1.96 -7.02 5.33
CA MET A 180 0.91 -7.29 4.33
C MET A 180 -0.26 -8.11 4.88
N ASP A 181 -0.37 -8.29 6.19
CA ASP A 181 -1.37 -9.18 6.78
C ASP A 181 -2.79 -8.63 6.60
N ASN A 182 -2.97 -7.32 6.71
CA ASN A 182 -4.25 -6.66 6.42
C ASN A 182 -4.61 -6.76 4.93
N THR A 183 -3.64 -6.59 4.04
CA THR A 183 -3.82 -6.84 2.60
C THR A 183 -4.29 -8.28 2.32
N LYS A 184 -3.70 -9.27 2.99
CA LYS A 184 -4.15 -10.68 2.89
C LYS A 184 -5.57 -10.84 3.44
N HIS A 185 -5.94 -10.14 4.52
CA HIS A 185 -7.31 -10.18 5.03
C HIS A 185 -8.33 -9.64 4.02
N ILE A 186 -7.98 -8.58 3.29
CA ILE A 186 -8.79 -8.05 2.18
C ILE A 186 -8.89 -9.07 1.04
N LEU A 187 -7.77 -9.70 0.64
CA LEU A 187 -7.79 -10.71 -0.42
C LEU A 187 -8.65 -11.92 -0.10
N ASN A 188 -8.75 -12.29 1.18
CA ASN A 188 -9.57 -13.41 1.61
C ASN A 188 -11.09 -13.18 1.46
N TYR A 189 -11.54 -11.98 1.08
CA TYR A 189 -12.94 -11.78 0.66
C TYR A 189 -13.20 -12.35 -0.75
N LEU A 190 -12.17 -12.63 -1.54
CA LEU A 190 -12.30 -13.14 -2.90
C LEU A 190 -12.99 -14.50 -2.96
N MET A 191 -12.49 -15.49 -2.22
CA MET A 191 -12.98 -16.86 -2.29
C MET A 191 -14.45 -17.00 -1.88
N PRO A 192 -14.94 -16.38 -0.77
CA PRO A 192 -16.36 -16.42 -0.44
C PRO A 192 -17.27 -15.79 -1.49
N ILE A 193 -16.82 -14.72 -2.18
CA ILE A 193 -17.60 -14.13 -3.27
C ILE A 193 -17.71 -15.12 -4.43
N ILE A 194 -16.61 -15.77 -4.79
CA ILE A 194 -16.59 -16.79 -5.86
C ILE A 194 -17.48 -17.97 -5.48
N GLU A 195 -17.37 -18.50 -4.26
CA GLU A 195 -18.18 -19.61 -3.74
C GLU A 195 -19.67 -19.36 -3.89
N ARG A 196 -20.13 -18.14 -3.58
CA ARG A 196 -21.55 -17.79 -3.66
C ARG A 196 -22.08 -17.67 -5.08
N VAL A 197 -21.23 -17.33 -6.04
CA VAL A 197 -21.65 -17.13 -7.44
C VAL A 197 -21.47 -18.41 -8.25
N ASN A 198 -20.32 -19.07 -8.11
CA ASN A 198 -20.01 -20.31 -8.80
C ASN A 198 -19.21 -21.24 -7.86
N PRO A 199 -19.91 -22.16 -7.14
CA PRO A 199 -19.27 -23.15 -6.26
C PRO A 199 -18.30 -24.09 -6.99
N GLU A 200 -18.53 -24.39 -8.27
CA GLU A 200 -17.68 -25.29 -9.05
C GLU A 200 -16.30 -24.68 -9.29
N VAL A 201 -16.26 -23.40 -9.67
CA VAL A 201 -15.00 -22.64 -9.79
C VAL A 201 -14.30 -22.52 -8.44
N TYR A 202 -15.04 -22.28 -7.36
CA TYR A 202 -14.49 -22.23 -6.02
C TYR A 202 -13.83 -23.57 -5.62
N ASP A 203 -14.54 -24.68 -5.78
CA ASP A 203 -14.05 -26.02 -5.44
C ASP A 203 -12.82 -26.37 -6.27
N PHE A 204 -12.80 -26.02 -7.55
CA PHE A 204 -11.65 -26.24 -8.43
C PHE A 204 -10.43 -25.43 -7.99
N MET A 205 -10.61 -24.14 -7.66
CA MET A 205 -9.54 -23.29 -7.15
C MET A 205 -9.03 -23.75 -5.77
N GLN A 206 -9.90 -24.29 -4.92
CA GLN A 206 -9.51 -24.90 -3.65
C GLN A 206 -8.68 -26.18 -3.87
N GLN A 207 -9.12 -27.06 -4.79
CA GLN A 207 -8.38 -28.28 -5.13
C GLN A 207 -7.01 -28.00 -5.74
N ALA A 208 -6.90 -26.94 -6.54
CA ALA A 208 -5.63 -26.49 -7.12
C ALA A 208 -4.72 -25.78 -6.09
N GLU A 209 -5.20 -25.50 -4.86
CA GLU A 209 -4.44 -24.82 -3.80
C GLU A 209 -3.83 -23.46 -4.21
N VAL A 210 -4.46 -22.76 -5.16
CA VAL A 210 -3.91 -21.51 -5.71
C VAL A 210 -3.91 -20.34 -4.71
N GLY A 211 -4.83 -20.37 -3.74
CA GLY A 211 -5.05 -19.28 -2.80
C GLY A 211 -5.51 -18.00 -3.49
N THR A 212 -5.17 -16.82 -2.93
CA THR A 212 -5.64 -15.52 -3.44
C THR A 212 -4.52 -14.56 -3.79
N ILE A 213 -3.26 -15.00 -3.73
CA ILE A 213 -2.09 -14.13 -3.90
C ILE A 213 -1.95 -13.62 -5.34
N PHE A 214 -2.46 -14.35 -6.34
CA PHE A 214 -2.46 -13.90 -7.73
C PHE A 214 -3.15 -12.53 -7.92
N ALA A 215 -4.18 -12.23 -7.10
CA ALA A 215 -4.93 -10.99 -7.16
C ALA A 215 -4.30 -9.84 -6.35
N LEU A 216 -3.21 -10.10 -5.62
CA LEU A 216 -2.55 -9.08 -4.79
C LEU A 216 -2.12 -7.87 -5.62
N SER A 217 -1.43 -8.11 -6.74
CA SER A 217 -0.95 -7.06 -7.64
C SER A 217 -2.10 -6.23 -8.20
N TRP A 218 -3.26 -6.84 -8.43
CA TRP A 218 -4.45 -6.17 -8.95
C TRP A 218 -4.99 -5.15 -7.96
N LEU A 219 -5.11 -5.56 -6.69
CA LEU A 219 -5.66 -4.71 -5.65
C LEU A 219 -4.73 -3.55 -5.31
N ILE A 220 -3.44 -3.84 -5.08
CA ILE A 220 -2.50 -2.81 -4.60
C ILE A 220 -2.13 -1.78 -5.67
N THR A 221 -2.37 -2.08 -6.95
CA THR A 221 -2.15 -1.17 -8.08
C THR A 221 -3.43 -0.67 -8.74
N TRP A 222 -4.61 -1.00 -8.17
CA TRP A 222 -5.92 -0.74 -8.78
C TRP A 222 -5.99 -1.15 -10.26
N PHE A 223 -5.48 -2.35 -10.55
CA PHE A 223 -5.35 -2.94 -11.89
C PHE A 223 -4.45 -2.15 -12.85
N GLY A 224 -3.88 -1.03 -12.41
CA GLY A 224 -3.01 -0.17 -13.20
C GLY A 224 -1.85 -0.96 -13.79
N HIS A 225 -1.16 -1.78 -12.99
CA HIS A 225 0.00 -2.54 -13.47
C HIS A 225 -0.32 -3.57 -14.56
N VAL A 226 -1.53 -4.13 -14.54
CA VAL A 226 -1.90 -5.27 -15.39
C VAL A 226 -2.61 -4.83 -16.66
N LEU A 227 -3.37 -3.73 -16.61
CA LEU A 227 -4.09 -3.21 -17.76
C LEU A 227 -3.18 -2.36 -18.66
N SER A 228 -3.17 -2.70 -19.95
CA SER A 228 -2.37 -2.03 -20.97
C SER A 228 -2.97 -0.71 -21.45
N ASP A 229 -4.30 -0.60 -21.59
CA ASP A 229 -4.97 0.64 -22.01
C ASP A 229 -5.24 1.56 -20.81
N PHE A 230 -4.57 2.71 -20.79
CA PHE A 230 -4.74 3.75 -19.78
C PHE A 230 -6.19 4.23 -19.65
N ARG A 231 -6.97 4.22 -20.74
CA ARG A 231 -8.38 4.65 -20.71
C ARG A 231 -9.24 3.73 -19.86
N HIS A 232 -8.99 2.42 -19.90
CA HIS A 232 -9.68 1.44 -19.06
C HIS A 232 -9.27 1.60 -17.59
N VAL A 233 -8.00 1.88 -17.31
CA VAL A 233 -7.51 2.17 -15.96
C VAL A 233 -8.24 3.37 -15.37
N VAL A 234 -8.24 4.52 -16.07
CA VAL A 234 -8.89 5.73 -15.56
C VAL A 234 -10.41 5.55 -15.41
N ARG A 235 -11.04 4.76 -16.29
CA ARG A 235 -12.47 4.38 -16.17
C ARG A 235 -12.75 3.56 -14.89
N LEU A 236 -11.84 2.66 -14.51
CA LEU A 236 -11.94 1.94 -13.24
C LEU A 236 -11.71 2.87 -12.04
N TYR A 237 -10.85 3.87 -12.15
CA TYR A 237 -10.66 4.86 -11.08
C TYR A 237 -11.93 5.67 -10.85
N ASP A 238 -12.63 6.09 -11.92
CA ASP A 238 -13.96 6.71 -11.80
C ASP A 238 -14.90 5.83 -10.97
N PHE A 239 -14.91 4.52 -11.23
CA PHE A 239 -15.74 3.55 -10.52
C PHE A 239 -15.32 3.35 -9.05
N PHE A 240 -14.04 3.08 -8.78
CA PHE A 240 -13.53 2.82 -7.43
C PHE A 240 -13.68 4.04 -6.52
N LEU A 241 -13.42 5.25 -7.02
CA LEU A 241 -13.61 6.49 -6.26
C LEU A 241 -15.07 6.78 -5.91
N ALA A 242 -16.00 6.27 -6.71
CA ALA A 242 -17.43 6.42 -6.46
C ALA A 242 -18.02 5.36 -5.52
N CYS A 243 -17.27 4.30 -5.23
CA CYS A 243 -17.76 3.10 -4.53
C CYS A 243 -17.10 2.90 -3.16
N HIS A 244 -17.48 1.81 -2.49
CA HIS A 244 -16.87 1.37 -1.24
C HIS A 244 -15.38 0.96 -1.47
N PRO A 245 -14.46 1.18 -0.50
CA PRO A 245 -13.04 0.83 -0.64
C PRO A 245 -12.75 -0.63 -1.01
N LEU A 246 -13.65 -1.56 -0.68
CA LEU A 246 -13.54 -2.97 -1.04
C LEU A 246 -13.98 -3.28 -2.47
N MET A 247 -14.56 -2.34 -3.23
CA MET A 247 -15.02 -2.60 -4.60
C MET A 247 -13.98 -3.27 -5.53
N PRO A 248 -12.66 -2.96 -5.43
CA PRO A 248 -11.65 -3.69 -6.21
C PRO A 248 -11.64 -5.21 -6.01
N ILE A 249 -12.02 -5.74 -4.83
CA ILE A 249 -12.11 -7.20 -4.61
C ILE A 249 -13.28 -7.81 -5.37
N TYR A 250 -14.41 -7.11 -5.46
CA TYR A 250 -15.57 -7.55 -6.23
C TYR A 250 -15.25 -7.52 -7.73
N PHE A 251 -14.51 -6.50 -8.18
CA PHE A 251 -14.05 -6.45 -9.55
C PHE A 251 -13.07 -7.59 -9.87
N ALA A 252 -12.16 -7.93 -8.96
CA ALA A 252 -11.30 -9.12 -9.08
C ALA A 252 -12.13 -10.41 -9.18
N ALA A 253 -13.14 -10.59 -8.32
CA ALA A 253 -14.02 -11.76 -8.34
C ALA A 253 -14.74 -11.90 -9.69
N VAL A 254 -15.27 -10.80 -10.22
CA VAL A 254 -15.96 -10.78 -11.51
C VAL A 254 -15.02 -11.14 -12.67
N ILE A 255 -13.75 -10.75 -12.63
CA ILE A 255 -12.76 -11.15 -13.64
C ILE A 255 -12.54 -12.67 -13.60
N VAL A 256 -12.38 -13.26 -12.40
CA VAL A 256 -12.21 -14.71 -12.26
C VAL A 256 -13.44 -15.46 -12.75
N LEU A 257 -14.63 -15.03 -12.32
CA LEU A 257 -15.92 -15.64 -12.71
C LEU A 257 -16.22 -15.48 -14.21
N HIS A 258 -15.77 -14.39 -14.83
CA HIS A 258 -15.92 -14.22 -16.27
C HIS A 258 -15.08 -15.23 -17.07
N ARG A 259 -13.99 -15.73 -16.47
CA ARG A 259 -13.07 -16.70 -17.07
C ARG A 259 -13.30 -18.11 -16.53
N GLU A 260 -14.51 -18.41 -16.07
CA GLU A 260 -14.86 -19.70 -15.47
C GLU A 260 -14.53 -20.90 -16.37
N GLU A 261 -14.81 -20.80 -17.67
CA GLU A 261 -14.48 -21.85 -18.64
C GLU A 261 -12.96 -22.10 -18.71
N GLU A 262 -12.15 -21.04 -18.83
CA GLU A 262 -10.68 -21.16 -18.85
C GLU A 262 -10.13 -21.71 -17.53
N VAL A 263 -10.75 -21.36 -16.40
CA VAL A 263 -10.35 -21.82 -15.07
C VAL A 263 -10.64 -23.31 -14.92
N LEU A 264 -11.82 -23.78 -15.32
CA LEU A 264 -12.21 -25.20 -15.21
C LEU A 264 -11.50 -26.10 -16.24
N ASP A 265 -11.11 -25.55 -17.39
CA ASP A 265 -10.30 -26.25 -18.40
C ASP A 265 -8.81 -26.27 -18.08
N CYS A 266 -8.37 -25.50 -17.08
CA CYS A 266 -6.97 -25.44 -16.66
C CYS A 266 -6.53 -26.76 -16.01
N GLU A 267 -5.23 -27.06 -16.03
CA GLU A 267 -4.70 -28.14 -15.21
C GLU A 267 -4.89 -27.79 -13.72
N CYS A 268 -5.45 -28.73 -12.96
CA CYS A 268 -5.73 -28.57 -11.52
C CYS A 268 -4.43 -28.64 -10.69
N ASP A 269 -3.56 -27.66 -10.90
CA ASP A 269 -2.28 -27.48 -10.22
C ASP A 269 -2.08 -26.00 -9.87
N MET A 270 -1.44 -25.75 -8.73
CA MET A 270 -1.22 -24.41 -8.18
C MET A 270 -0.50 -23.49 -9.18
N ALA A 271 0.56 -23.97 -9.83
CA ALA A 271 1.38 -23.14 -10.71
C ALA A 271 0.64 -22.78 -12.00
N MET A 272 -0.08 -23.74 -12.58
CA MET A 272 -0.87 -23.53 -13.79
C MET A 272 -2.03 -22.57 -13.55
N MET A 273 -2.78 -22.78 -12.47
CA MET A 273 -3.86 -21.89 -12.06
C MET A 273 -3.34 -20.47 -11.76
N HIS A 274 -2.25 -20.36 -11.00
CA HIS A 274 -1.64 -19.06 -10.70
C HIS A 274 -1.18 -18.36 -11.98
N HIS A 275 -0.60 -19.09 -12.94
CA HIS A 275 -0.15 -18.53 -14.21
C HIS A 275 -1.31 -17.99 -15.04
N LEU A 276 -2.39 -18.78 -15.18
CA LEU A 276 -3.60 -18.39 -15.90
C LEU A 276 -4.23 -17.14 -15.31
N LEU A 277 -4.44 -17.14 -13.99
CA LEU A 277 -5.10 -16.06 -13.28
C LEU A 277 -4.23 -14.82 -13.22
N SER A 278 -2.91 -14.91 -13.10
CA SER A 278 -2.03 -13.72 -13.05
C SER A 278 -2.05 -12.89 -14.34
N ARG A 279 -2.48 -13.48 -15.46
CA ARG A 279 -2.57 -12.81 -16.76
C ARG A 279 -4.01 -12.42 -17.03
N ILE A 280 -4.28 -11.12 -17.11
CA ILE A 280 -5.59 -10.60 -17.49
C ILE A 280 -5.64 -10.45 -19.02
N PRO A 281 -6.66 -11.00 -19.71
CA PRO A 281 -6.88 -10.78 -21.14
C PRO A 281 -7.07 -9.29 -21.47
N GLU A 282 -6.60 -8.84 -22.63
CA GLU A 282 -6.69 -7.41 -23.00
C GLU A 282 -8.12 -6.98 -23.38
N ASP A 283 -8.92 -7.91 -23.91
CA ASP A 283 -10.22 -7.72 -24.53
C ASP A 283 -11.42 -7.97 -23.60
N LEU A 284 -11.21 -7.83 -22.29
CA LEU A 284 -12.29 -7.99 -21.31
C LEU A 284 -13.42 -6.96 -21.50
N PRO A 285 -14.69 -7.36 -21.32
CA PRO A 285 -15.84 -6.47 -21.45
C PRO A 285 -16.00 -5.58 -20.19
N TYR A 286 -15.09 -4.63 -19.97
CA TYR A 286 -14.96 -3.86 -18.73
C TYR A 286 -16.26 -3.23 -18.24
N GLU A 287 -17.09 -2.63 -19.11
CA GLU A 287 -18.37 -2.02 -18.69
C GLU A 287 -19.36 -3.05 -18.14
N THR A 288 -19.38 -4.26 -18.72
CA THR A 288 -20.17 -5.38 -18.21
C THR A 288 -19.61 -5.87 -16.88
N LEU A 289 -18.29 -5.98 -16.76
CA LEU A 289 -17.64 -6.42 -15.52
C LEU A 289 -17.83 -5.40 -14.37
N ILE A 290 -17.78 -4.10 -14.66
CA ILE A 290 -18.06 -3.03 -13.68
C ILE A 290 -19.51 -3.14 -13.19
N SER A 291 -20.46 -3.34 -14.11
CA SER A 291 -21.88 -3.51 -13.74
C SER A 291 -22.08 -4.73 -12.85
N ARG A 292 -21.53 -5.88 -13.24
CA ARG A 292 -21.57 -7.12 -12.44
C ARG A 292 -20.91 -6.97 -11.07
N ALA A 293 -19.82 -6.21 -10.97
CA ALA A 293 -19.15 -5.97 -9.68
C ALA A 293 -20.05 -5.17 -8.72
N GLY A 294 -20.79 -4.19 -9.26
CA GLY A 294 -21.82 -3.48 -8.51
C GLY A 294 -22.96 -4.41 -8.05
N ASP A 295 -23.43 -5.29 -8.93
CA ASP A 295 -24.48 -6.26 -8.60
C ASP A 295 -24.04 -7.25 -7.51
N LEU A 296 -22.80 -7.76 -7.58
CA LEU A 296 -22.25 -8.64 -6.55
C LEU A 296 -22.08 -7.92 -5.22
N PHE A 297 -21.68 -6.65 -5.22
CA PHE A 297 -21.55 -5.87 -4.00
C PHE A 297 -22.90 -5.69 -3.29
N VAL A 298 -23.99 -5.52 -4.03
CA VAL A 298 -25.34 -5.41 -3.47
C VAL A 298 -25.84 -6.76 -2.95
N GLN A 299 -25.56 -7.85 -3.67
CA GLN A 299 -25.98 -9.19 -3.28
C GLN A 299 -25.22 -9.74 -2.07
N PHE A 300 -23.92 -9.44 -1.97
CA PHE A 300 -23.03 -9.97 -0.95
C PHE A 300 -22.23 -8.83 -0.29
N PRO A 301 -22.87 -7.94 0.49
CA PRO A 301 -22.18 -6.79 1.06
C PRO A 301 -21.08 -7.22 2.05
N PRO A 302 -19.97 -6.45 2.18
CA PRO A 302 -18.85 -6.84 3.03
C PRO A 302 -19.21 -7.12 4.49
N SER A 303 -20.23 -6.46 5.03
CA SER A 303 -20.72 -6.67 6.41
C SER A 303 -21.26 -8.09 6.63
N GLU A 304 -21.87 -8.69 5.61
CA GLU A 304 -22.40 -10.05 5.68
C GLU A 304 -21.25 -11.07 5.59
N LEU A 305 -20.34 -10.87 4.62
CA LEU A 305 -19.15 -11.70 4.46
C LEU A 305 -18.25 -11.67 5.70
N ALA A 306 -18.10 -10.51 6.35
CA ALA A 306 -17.31 -10.36 7.57
C ALA A 306 -17.94 -11.11 8.76
N ARG A 307 -19.27 -11.06 8.91
CA ARG A 307 -19.99 -11.74 10.01
C ARG A 307 -19.84 -13.25 9.93
N GLU A 308 -19.92 -13.82 8.73
CA GLU A 308 -19.73 -15.25 8.50
C GLU A 308 -18.28 -15.67 8.74
N ARG A 309 -17.30 -14.83 8.40
CA ARG A 309 -15.90 -15.11 8.73
C ARG A 309 -15.61 -15.05 10.21
N SER A 310 -16.23 -14.16 11.00
CA SER A 310 -16.10 -14.23 12.46
C SER A 310 -16.64 -15.55 13.02
N GLN A 311 -17.68 -16.11 12.40
CA GLN A 311 -18.25 -17.42 12.78
C GLN A 311 -17.39 -18.60 12.29
N LEU A 312 -16.86 -18.55 11.07
CA LEU A 312 -15.97 -19.57 10.49
C LEU A 312 -14.58 -19.56 11.13
N MET A 313 -14.01 -18.38 11.42
CA MET A 313 -12.77 -18.24 12.19
C MET A 313 -12.98 -18.75 13.62
N ALA A 314 -14.13 -18.54 14.26
CA ALA A 314 -14.42 -19.14 15.57
C ALA A 314 -14.49 -20.68 15.54
N VAL A 315 -14.85 -21.27 14.39
CA VAL A 315 -14.94 -22.74 14.19
C VAL A 315 -13.62 -23.35 13.71
N SER A 316 -12.82 -22.64 12.88
CA SER A 316 -11.52 -23.11 12.39
C SER A 316 -10.38 -22.88 13.39
N THR A 317 -10.44 -21.80 14.19
CA THR A 317 -9.37 -21.48 15.15
C THR A 317 -9.25 -22.52 16.26
N PHE A 318 -10.29 -23.32 16.56
CA PHE A 318 -10.18 -24.35 17.60
C PHE A 318 -9.34 -25.57 17.15
N LYS A 319 -9.46 -26.01 15.89
CA LYS A 319 -8.70 -27.16 15.36
C LYS A 319 -7.26 -26.81 15.00
N ASP A 320 -7.04 -25.61 14.44
CA ASP A 320 -5.70 -25.15 14.07
C ASP A 320 -4.86 -24.80 15.30
N PHE A 321 -5.50 -24.30 16.37
CA PHE A 321 -4.84 -24.03 17.65
C PHE A 321 -4.49 -25.31 18.41
N GLU A 322 -5.33 -26.35 18.36
CA GLU A 322 -5.08 -27.63 19.05
C GLU A 322 -3.97 -28.47 18.37
N LEU A 323 -3.86 -28.41 17.03
CA LEU A 323 -2.76 -29.01 16.27
C LEU A 323 -1.43 -28.23 16.42
N ALA A 324 -1.48 -26.89 16.48
CA ALA A 324 -0.30 -26.08 16.77
C ALA A 324 0.16 -26.22 18.25
N SER A 325 -0.79 -26.37 19.18
CA SER A 325 -0.55 -26.56 20.61
C SER A 325 0.07 -27.91 20.95
N THR A 326 -0.13 -28.94 20.13
CA THR A 326 0.47 -30.27 20.36
C THR A 326 1.91 -30.37 19.86
N GLN A 327 2.37 -29.43 19.02
CA GLN A 327 3.72 -29.44 18.43
C GLN A 327 4.65 -28.33 18.92
N GLN A 328 4.17 -27.31 19.62
CA GLN A 328 5.03 -26.25 20.19
C GLN A 328 5.19 -26.42 21.70
N ARG A 329 6.33 -27.01 22.11
CA ARG A 329 6.80 -26.85 23.51
C ARG A 329 7.21 -25.37 23.73
N PRO A 330 6.73 -24.69 24.77
CA PRO A 330 6.92 -23.23 24.96
C PRO A 330 8.34 -22.72 25.23
N ASP A 331 9.34 -23.59 25.41
CA ASP A 331 10.63 -23.18 25.98
C ASP A 331 11.66 -22.68 24.96
N THR A 332 11.53 -23.01 23.67
CA THR A 332 12.52 -22.65 22.65
C THR A 332 12.43 -21.18 22.21
N VAL A 333 11.21 -20.66 22.02
CA VAL A 333 10.99 -19.27 21.57
C VAL A 333 11.38 -18.25 22.65
N LEU A 334 11.16 -18.56 23.93
CA LEU A 334 11.58 -17.72 25.05
C LEU A 334 13.11 -17.73 25.23
N HIS A 335 13.78 -18.86 24.99
CA HIS A 335 15.24 -18.95 25.00
C HIS A 335 15.89 -18.20 23.84
N GLN A 336 15.28 -18.25 22.65
CA GLN A 336 15.78 -17.57 21.45
C GLN A 336 15.62 -16.04 21.57
N ARG A 337 14.47 -15.57 22.08
CA ARG A 337 14.26 -14.14 22.37
C ARG A 337 15.20 -13.60 23.45
N ARG A 338 15.51 -14.38 24.51
CA ARG A 338 16.49 -13.97 25.53
C ARG A 338 17.91 -13.84 24.95
N LYS A 339 18.34 -14.77 24.10
CA LYS A 339 19.66 -14.69 23.44
C LYS A 339 19.75 -13.50 22.50
N GLU A 340 18.71 -13.25 21.69
CA GLU A 340 18.67 -12.12 20.76
C GLU A 340 18.62 -10.75 21.48
N GLN A 341 17.90 -10.64 22.60
CA GLN A 341 17.95 -9.43 23.44
C GLN A 341 19.33 -9.23 24.06
N GLN A 342 19.98 -10.29 24.56
CA GLN A 342 21.34 -10.19 25.10
C GLN A 342 22.35 -9.72 24.04
N GLN A 343 22.23 -10.24 22.83
CA GLN A 343 23.13 -9.93 21.71
C GLN A 343 22.92 -8.50 21.17
N ARG A 344 21.67 -8.04 21.06
CA ARG A 344 21.34 -6.65 20.69
C ARG A 344 21.78 -5.63 21.76
N THR A 345 21.74 -6.00 23.04
CA THR A 345 22.23 -5.12 24.13
C THR A 345 23.77 -5.04 24.12
N LEU A 346 24.45 -6.13 23.77
CA LEU A 346 25.91 -6.20 23.62
C LEU A 346 26.42 -5.44 22.37
N GLU A 347 25.64 -5.41 21.28
CA GLU A 347 25.98 -4.67 20.06
C GLU A 347 25.68 -3.16 20.19
N ALA A 348 24.56 -2.79 20.85
CA ALA A 348 24.26 -1.40 21.17
C ALA A 348 25.29 -0.77 22.12
N GLN A 349 25.92 -1.55 23.01
CA GLN A 349 27.04 -1.11 23.84
C GLN A 349 28.40 -1.08 23.12
N ARG A 350 28.51 -1.69 21.92
CA ARG A 350 29.76 -1.70 21.11
C ARG A 350 29.80 -0.65 19.99
N GLY A 351 28.66 -0.12 19.56
CA GLY A 351 28.58 0.92 18.50
C GLY A 351 28.75 2.37 18.99
N THR A 352 28.61 2.62 20.28
CA THR A 352 28.85 3.94 20.89
C THR A 352 29.94 3.83 21.95
N VAL A 353 31.11 4.39 21.63
CA VAL A 353 32.27 4.77 22.48
C VAL A 353 33.57 4.19 21.92
N ALA A 354 34.17 4.95 21.02
CA ALA A 354 35.62 5.00 20.84
C ALA A 354 36.06 6.44 20.57
N VAL A 355 36.05 7.30 21.60
CA VAL A 355 37.10 8.28 21.90
C VAL A 355 37.08 8.55 23.42
N VAL A 356 38.28 8.66 24.01
CA VAL A 356 38.64 9.02 25.39
C VAL A 356 38.89 7.84 26.35
N GLN A 357 40.20 7.69 26.66
CA GLN A 357 40.84 6.66 27.48
C GLN A 357 40.33 6.58 28.94
N PRO A 358 40.10 5.38 29.50
CA PRO A 358 39.78 5.21 30.92
C PRO A 358 41.00 4.73 31.73
N THR A 359 41.97 5.61 31.99
CA THR A 359 43.12 5.36 32.91
C THR A 359 43.01 6.15 34.22
N ALA A 360 41.83 6.13 34.87
CA ALA A 360 41.67 6.85 36.15
C ALA A 360 40.88 6.14 37.26
N ARG A 361 40.00 5.16 36.98
CA ARG A 361 39.15 4.55 38.05
C ARG A 361 39.67 3.25 38.67
N ARG A 362 40.65 2.58 38.05
CA ARG A 362 41.33 1.41 38.64
C ARG A 362 42.53 1.81 39.50
N LEU A 363 43.26 2.86 39.10
CA LEU A 363 44.33 3.48 39.89
C LEU A 363 43.79 4.21 41.12
N MET A 364 42.60 4.82 41.07
CA MET A 364 41.99 5.48 42.24
C MET A 364 41.47 4.48 43.30
N ARG A 365 40.98 3.29 42.90
CA ARG A 365 40.59 2.23 43.87
C ARG A 365 41.79 1.49 44.48
N LEU A 366 42.89 1.36 43.72
CA LEU A 366 44.16 0.83 44.24
C LEU A 366 44.93 1.87 45.09
N ALA A 367 44.84 3.17 44.77
CA ALA A 367 45.39 4.25 45.57
C ALA A 367 44.62 4.43 46.90
N VAL A 368 43.29 4.26 46.91
CA VAL A 368 42.49 4.32 48.14
C VAL A 368 42.71 3.10 49.05
N MET A 369 42.91 1.88 48.49
CA MET A 369 43.35 0.72 49.30
C MET A 369 44.82 0.82 49.76
N GLY A 370 45.71 1.42 48.97
CA GLY A 370 47.09 1.71 49.35
C GLY A 370 47.23 2.79 50.42
N LEU A 371 46.38 3.83 50.40
CA LEU A 371 46.33 4.89 51.41
C LEU A 371 45.82 4.39 52.76
N THR A 372 44.86 3.45 52.80
CA THR A 372 44.38 2.87 54.07
C THR A 372 45.38 1.91 54.72
N VAL A 373 46.20 1.21 53.93
CA VAL A 373 47.26 0.33 54.45
C VAL A 373 48.50 1.14 54.88
N ALA A 374 48.84 2.22 54.17
CA ALA A 374 49.94 3.12 54.54
C ALA A 374 49.63 3.99 55.78
N LEU A 375 48.38 4.48 55.94
CA LEU A 375 47.94 5.18 57.15
C LEU A 375 47.88 4.25 58.38
N GLY A 376 47.49 2.97 58.19
CA GLY A 376 47.51 1.96 59.24
C GLY A 376 48.93 1.57 59.70
N ALA A 377 49.88 1.44 58.76
CA ALA A 377 51.28 1.16 59.07
C ALA A 377 52.02 2.36 59.69
N ALA A 378 51.72 3.59 59.25
CA ALA A 378 52.28 4.82 59.82
C ALA A 378 51.75 5.10 61.24
N ALA A 379 50.47 4.82 61.53
CA ALA A 379 49.92 4.94 62.88
C ALA A 379 50.53 3.91 63.85
N LEU A 380 50.79 2.67 63.39
CA LEU A 380 51.45 1.64 64.21
C LEU A 380 52.93 1.98 64.46
N ALA A 381 53.65 2.55 63.49
CA ALA A 381 55.03 2.99 63.64
C ALA A 381 55.16 4.22 64.58
N VAL A 382 54.24 5.18 64.52
CA VAL A 382 54.20 6.34 65.44
C VAL A 382 53.89 5.92 66.88
N VAL A 383 53.00 4.94 67.08
CA VAL A 383 52.70 4.39 68.42
C VAL A 383 53.87 3.57 68.97
N ASN A 384 54.60 2.82 68.13
CA ASN A 384 55.79 2.07 68.58
C ASN A 384 56.99 2.99 68.86
N SER A 385 57.18 4.06 68.09
CA SER A 385 58.22 5.08 68.34
C SER A 385 57.90 5.99 69.54
N ALA A 386 56.62 6.20 69.88
CA ALA A 386 56.21 6.94 71.08
C ALA A 386 56.44 6.16 72.39
N LEU A 387 56.51 4.83 72.34
CA LEU A 387 56.83 3.96 73.48
C LEU A 387 58.34 3.83 73.76
N GLU A 388 59.21 4.16 72.79
CA GLU A 388 60.68 4.21 72.98
C GLU A 388 61.21 5.57 73.47
N TRP A 389 60.40 6.64 73.43
CA TRP A 389 60.79 8.02 73.76
C TRP A 389 60.24 8.56 75.09
N ALA A 390 59.77 7.70 75.99
CA ALA A 390 59.47 8.12 77.36
C ALA A 390 60.72 7.95 78.25
N PRO A 391 61.48 9.01 78.60
CA PRO A 391 62.36 8.94 79.76
C PRO A 391 61.49 8.72 81.01
N LYS A 392 61.71 7.58 81.66
CA LYS A 392 61.54 7.46 83.12
C LYS A 392 62.50 8.45 83.78
N LEU A 393 62.13 8.93 84.97
CA LEU A 393 62.99 9.68 85.90
C LEU A 393 63.17 11.16 85.48
N ASP A 394 63.18 12.15 86.37
CA ASP A 394 63.31 12.13 87.83
C ASP A 394 63.15 13.56 88.38
N LEU A 395 63.08 13.69 89.73
CA LEU A 395 63.46 14.87 90.55
C LEU A 395 62.48 16.07 90.57
N LEU A 396 62.19 16.79 91.66
CA LEU A 396 62.61 16.87 93.08
C LEU A 396 61.49 17.63 93.86
N PHE A 397 61.44 17.38 95.17
CA PHE A 397 60.83 18.11 96.32
C PHE A 397 60.44 19.60 96.18
N PRO A 398 59.70 20.21 97.14
CA PRO A 398 58.92 19.70 98.28
C PRO A 398 57.40 19.98 98.18
#